data_AF-A0A1I6UA15-F1
#
_entry.id   AF-A0A1I6UA15-F1
#
_cell.length_a   1.000
_cell.length_b   1.000
_cell.length_c   1.000
_cell.angle_alpha   90.00
_cell.angle_beta   90.00
_cell.angle_gamma   90.00
#
_symmetry.space_group_name_H-M   'P 1'
#
loop_
_entity.id
_entity.type
_entity.pdbx_description
1 polymer ?
#
loop_
_entity_poly.entity_id
_entity_poly.type
_entity_poly.pdbx_seq_one_letter_code
_entity_poly.pdbx_strand_id
1 'polypeptide(L)'
;MLSSYEELNQYIVEDFDEFLNEGLSISQVTEKLLVEYWRGIVNSKVEKLVIYLKIALLSIERDYLREDIKTEMINMINELESLPIKDELGSEITEQILLDIEKFKNKSEDINGLSK
;
A
#
# COMPACT_ATOMS: atom_id res chain seq x y z
N MET A 1 -3.48 -12.38 -13.59
CA MET A 1 -4.96 -12.44 -13.70
C MET A 1 -5.50 -11.24 -12.95
N LEU A 2 -6.47 -10.49 -13.49
CA LEU A 2 -7.08 -9.35 -12.78
C LEU A 2 -7.59 -9.75 -11.38
N SER A 3 -8.15 -10.95 -11.29
CA SER A 3 -8.73 -11.53 -10.08
C SER A 3 -7.76 -11.63 -8.90
N SER A 4 -6.47 -11.91 -9.12
CA SER A 4 -5.52 -12.06 -7.99
C SER A 4 -5.21 -10.74 -7.28
N TYR A 5 -5.28 -9.61 -7.99
CA TYR A 5 -4.97 -8.30 -7.42
C TYR A 5 -6.17 -7.70 -6.66
N GLU A 6 -7.37 -7.85 -7.21
CA GLU A 6 -8.60 -7.46 -6.50
C GLU A 6 -8.81 -8.30 -5.25
N GLU A 7 -8.60 -9.62 -5.34
CA GLU A 7 -8.63 -10.52 -4.19
C GLU A 7 -7.60 -10.12 -3.14
N LEU A 8 -6.34 -9.86 -3.54
CA LEU A 8 -5.30 -9.39 -2.62
C LEU A 8 -5.70 -8.09 -1.91
N ASN A 9 -6.26 -7.13 -2.65
CA ASN A 9 -6.73 -5.87 -2.07
C ASN A 9 -7.87 -6.08 -1.08
N GLN A 10 -8.78 -7.01 -1.35
CA GLN A 10 -9.87 -7.35 -0.43
C GLN A 10 -9.34 -8.00 0.83
N TYR A 11 -8.44 -8.98 0.73
CA TYR A 11 -7.84 -9.62 1.91
C TYR A 11 -7.10 -8.62 2.80
N ILE A 12 -6.34 -7.68 2.22
CA ILE A 12 -5.65 -6.66 3.03
C ILE A 12 -6.65 -5.77 3.79
N VAL A 13 -7.80 -5.43 3.18
CA VAL A 13 -8.84 -4.62 3.83
C VAL A 13 -9.50 -5.41 4.96
N GLU A 14 -9.89 -6.66 4.68
CA GLU A 14 -10.53 -7.54 5.66
C GLU A 14 -9.63 -7.77 6.87
N ASP A 15 -8.36 -8.10 6.65
CA ASP A 15 -7.36 -8.29 7.72
C ASP A 15 -7.13 -6.99 8.50
N PHE A 16 -7.07 -5.84 7.82
CA PHE A 16 -6.90 -4.54 8.48
C PHE A 16 -8.05 -4.25 9.44
N ASP A 17 -9.29 -4.43 8.98
CA ASP A 17 -10.48 -4.21 9.79
C ASP A 17 -10.62 -5.26 10.91
N GLU A 18 -10.29 -6.53 10.65
CA GLU A 18 -10.25 -7.58 11.65
C GLU A 18 -9.28 -7.23 12.79
N PHE A 19 -8.04 -6.87 12.46
CA PHE A 19 -7.02 -6.53 13.46
C PHE A 19 -7.39 -5.27 14.26
N LEU A 20 -8.10 -4.31 13.67
CA LEU A 20 -8.66 -3.18 14.42
C LEU A 20 -9.76 -3.63 15.40
N ASN A 21 -10.64 -4.53 14.96
CA ASN A 21 -11.69 -5.09 15.81
C ASN A 21 -11.14 -5.94 16.96
N GLU A 22 -9.94 -6.52 16.81
CA GLU A 22 -9.19 -7.17 17.89
C GLU A 22 -8.61 -6.18 18.91
N GLY A 23 -8.71 -4.87 18.67
CA GLY A 23 -8.23 -3.81 19.55
C GLY A 23 -6.78 -3.40 19.32
N LEU A 24 -6.18 -3.78 18.18
CA LEU A 24 -4.84 -3.30 17.82
C LEU A 24 -4.89 -1.83 17.40
N SER A 25 -3.82 -1.10 17.74
CA SER A 25 -3.60 0.26 17.20
C SER A 25 -3.21 0.21 15.72
N ILE A 26 -3.42 1.29 14.97
CA ILE A 26 -3.03 1.38 13.55
C ILE A 26 -1.56 0.98 13.32
N SER A 27 -0.67 1.38 14.23
CA SER A 27 0.75 0.99 14.18
C SER A 27 0.93 -0.53 14.25
N GLN A 28 0.20 -1.20 15.15
CA GLN A 28 0.28 -2.65 15.33
C GLN A 28 -0.37 -3.40 14.17
N VAL A 29 -1.53 -2.92 13.69
CA VAL A 29 -2.20 -3.46 12.48
C VAL A 29 -1.26 -3.40 11.29
N THR A 30 -0.63 -2.25 11.08
CA THR A 30 0.34 -2.02 10.01
C THR A 30 1.51 -3.00 10.10
N GLU A 31 2.09 -3.19 11.28
CA GLU A 31 3.17 -4.17 11.49
C GLU A 31 2.72 -5.60 11.21
N LYS A 32 1.55 -5.99 11.72
CA LYS A 32 1.00 -7.34 11.54
C LYS A 32 0.75 -7.65 10.08
N LEU A 33 0.14 -6.74 9.33
CA LEU A 33 -0.09 -6.92 7.89
C LEU A 33 1.23 -7.13 7.13
N LEU A 34 2.27 -6.35 7.41
CA LEU A 34 3.57 -6.54 6.76
C LEU A 34 4.17 -7.93 7.02
N VAL A 35 3.92 -8.51 8.20
CA VAL A 35 4.33 -9.88 8.54
C VAL A 35 3.51 -10.92 7.79
N GLU A 36 2.18 -10.80 7.77
CA GLU A 36 1.29 -11.75 7.08
C GLU A 36 1.58 -11.78 5.56
N TYR A 37 1.80 -10.60 4.97
CA TYR A 37 2.03 -10.42 3.54
C TYR A 37 3.52 -10.47 3.13
N TRP A 38 4.41 -10.86 4.04
CA TRP A 38 5.86 -10.90 3.81
C TRP A 38 6.26 -11.66 2.54
N ARG A 39 5.60 -12.79 2.25
CA ARG A 39 5.92 -13.59 1.04
C ARG A 39 5.64 -12.82 -0.25
N GLY A 40 4.52 -12.09 -0.33
CA GLY A 40 4.21 -11.23 -1.48
C GLY A 40 5.21 -10.09 -1.61
N ILE A 41 5.56 -9.48 -0.46
CA ILE A 41 6.58 -8.41 -0.36
C ILE A 41 7.95 -8.84 -0.91
N VAL A 42 8.35 -10.10 -0.70
CA VAL A 42 9.67 -10.59 -1.12
C VAL A 42 9.69 -11.11 -2.56
N ASN A 43 8.60 -11.72 -3.02
CA ASN A 43 8.61 -12.50 -4.26
C ASN A 43 8.27 -11.71 -5.52
N SER A 44 7.56 -10.59 -5.41
CA SER A 44 7.12 -9.80 -6.56
C SER A 44 7.19 -8.31 -6.26
N LYS A 45 7.86 -7.53 -7.12
CA LYS A 45 7.94 -6.06 -6.99
C LYS A 45 6.56 -5.42 -7.09
N VAL A 46 5.71 -5.94 -7.97
CA VAL A 46 4.36 -5.42 -8.16
C VAL A 46 3.47 -5.78 -6.96
N GLU A 47 3.50 -7.03 -6.49
CA GLU A 47 2.73 -7.40 -5.30
C GLU A 47 3.19 -6.60 -4.08
N LYS A 48 4.51 -6.45 -3.91
CA LYS A 48 5.09 -5.58 -2.87
C LYS A 48 4.52 -4.17 -2.95
N LEU A 49 4.54 -3.54 -4.14
CA LEU A 49 3.97 -2.22 -4.32
C LEU A 49 2.50 -2.18 -3.89
N VAL A 50 1.68 -3.10 -4.39
CA VAL A 50 0.23 -3.13 -4.10
C VAL A 50 -0.02 -3.30 -2.60
N ILE A 51 0.70 -4.21 -1.94
CA ILE A 51 0.59 -4.45 -0.50
C ILE A 51 0.94 -3.19 0.29
N TYR A 52 2.10 -2.58 0.02
CA TYR A 52 2.53 -1.38 0.74
C TYR A 52 1.60 -0.20 0.47
N LEU A 53 1.18 0.00 -0.78
CA LEU A 53 0.29 1.08 -1.17
C LEU A 53 -1.06 0.95 -0.48
N LYS A 54 -1.62 -0.26 -0.44
CA LYS A 54 -2.92 -0.50 0.19
C LYS A 54 -2.87 -0.29 1.70
N ILE A 55 -1.85 -0.83 2.38
CA ILE A 55 -1.63 -0.61 3.81
C ILE A 55 -1.46 0.89 4.10
N ALA A 56 -0.63 1.59 3.32
CA ALA A 56 -0.39 3.02 3.51
C ALA A 56 -1.68 3.83 3.37
N LEU A 57 -2.50 3.57 2.34
CA LEU A 57 -3.77 4.27 2.14
C LEU A 57 -4.78 4.02 3.27
N LEU A 58 -4.89 2.78 3.75
CA LEU A 58 -5.78 2.43 4.87
C LEU A 58 -5.34 3.14 6.16
N SER A 59 -4.04 3.16 6.43
CA SER A 59 -3.47 3.87 7.57
C SER A 59 -3.69 5.39 7.47
N ILE A 60 -3.48 5.97 6.28
CA ILE A 60 -3.72 7.40 6.00
C ILE A 60 -5.19 7.79 6.24
N GLU A 61 -6.13 6.93 5.87
CA GLU A 61 -7.57 7.12 6.12
C GLU A 61 -7.94 7.08 7.62
N ARG A 62 -6.96 6.79 8.48
CA ARG A 62 -7.03 6.81 9.95
C ARG A 62 -6.04 7.80 10.56
N ASP A 63 -5.62 8.81 9.78
CA ASP A 63 -4.70 9.88 10.18
C ASP A 63 -3.33 9.39 10.68
N TYR A 64 -2.86 8.26 10.14
CA TYR A 64 -1.57 7.67 10.52
C TYR A 64 -0.77 7.25 9.29
N LEU A 65 0.53 7.56 9.28
CA LEU A 65 1.46 7.01 8.29
C LEU A 65 2.81 6.78 8.95
N ARG A 66 3.29 5.54 8.93
CA ARG A 66 4.59 5.18 9.48
C ARG A 66 5.70 5.65 8.54
N GLU A 67 6.72 6.32 9.06
CA GLU A 67 7.77 6.96 8.26
C GLU A 67 8.61 5.98 7.42
N ASP A 68 8.85 4.77 7.93
CA ASP A 68 9.54 3.70 7.18
C ASP A 68 8.71 3.24 5.97
N ILE A 69 7.39 3.09 6.12
CA ILE A 69 6.47 2.75 5.02
C ILE A 69 6.41 3.87 4.01
N LYS A 70 6.33 5.12 4.47
CA LYS A 70 6.36 6.27 3.58
C LYS A 70 7.64 6.31 2.76
N THR A 71 8.79 6.11 3.42
CA THR A 71 10.11 6.09 2.77
C THR A 71 10.18 4.96 1.74
N GLU A 72 9.78 3.75 2.11
CA GLU A 72 9.79 2.59 1.22
C GLU A 72 8.84 2.79 0.04
N MET A 73 7.65 3.35 0.26
CA MET A 73 6.69 3.68 -0.80
C MET A 73 7.25 4.69 -1.79
N ILE A 74 7.89 5.75 -1.31
CA ILE A 74 8.54 6.75 -2.18
C ILE A 74 9.64 6.09 -3.03
N ASN A 75 10.45 5.22 -2.42
CA ASN A 75 11.49 4.49 -3.14
C ASN A 75 10.89 3.59 -4.24
N MET A 76 9.85 2.81 -3.92
CA MET A 76 9.19 1.94 -4.89
C MET A 76 8.55 2.73 -6.04
N ILE A 77 7.90 3.86 -5.75
CA ILE A 77 7.32 4.74 -6.76
C ILE A 77 8.40 5.29 -7.69
N ASN A 78 9.53 5.76 -7.15
CA ASN A 78 10.64 6.27 -7.96
C ASN A 78 11.25 5.18 -8.84
N GLU A 79 11.34 3.94 -8.35
CA GLU A 79 11.76 2.79 -9.16
C GLU A 79 10.75 2.47 -10.27
N LEU A 80 9.46 2.62 -10.02
CA LEU A 80 8.38 2.39 -11.00
C LEU A 80 8.37 3.41 -12.12
N GLU A 81 8.63 4.68 -11.83
CA GLU A 81 8.80 5.73 -12.86
C GLU A 81 9.97 5.42 -13.83
N SER A 82 10.88 4.51 -13.43
CA SER A 82 12.01 4.04 -14.25
C SER A 82 11.75 2.73 -15.01
N LEU A 83 10.62 2.03 -14.78
CA LEU A 83 10.30 0.73 -15.37
C LEU A 83 9.06 0.81 -16.29
N PRO A 84 9.01 0.05 -17.40
CA PRO A 84 7.80 -0.07 -18.21
C PRO A 84 6.78 -0.98 -17.51
N ILE A 85 5.99 -0.43 -16.59
CA ILE A 85 4.91 -1.13 -15.85
C ILE A 85 3.89 -1.80 -16.81
N LYS A 86 3.80 -1.28 -18.05
CA LYS A 86 2.86 -1.73 -19.08
C LYS A 86 2.99 -3.20 -19.50
N ASP A 87 4.12 -3.86 -19.24
CA ASP A 87 4.37 -5.21 -19.77
C ASP A 87 4.01 -6.36 -18.79
N GLU A 88 3.78 -6.07 -17.49
CA GLU A 88 3.46 -7.11 -16.48
C GLU A 88 1.99 -7.13 -16.03
N LEU A 89 1.24 -6.05 -16.26
CA LEU A 89 -0.12 -5.89 -15.75
C LEU A 89 -1.12 -5.60 -16.86
N GLY A 90 -2.34 -6.11 -16.71
CA GLY A 90 -3.46 -5.68 -17.54
C GLY A 90 -3.64 -4.16 -17.45
N SER A 91 -4.11 -3.53 -18.53
CA SER A 91 -4.22 -2.07 -18.64
C SER A 91 -5.05 -1.44 -17.51
N GLU A 92 -6.15 -2.09 -17.12
CA GLU A 92 -7.06 -1.61 -16.07
C GLU A 92 -6.42 -1.61 -14.67
N ILE A 93 -5.67 -2.67 -14.32
CA ILE A 93 -4.95 -2.76 -13.04
C ILE A 93 -3.87 -1.68 -12.97
N THR A 94 -3.18 -1.45 -14.09
CA THR A 94 -2.13 -0.43 -14.19
C THR A 94 -2.70 0.95 -13.91
N GLU A 95 -3.86 1.27 -14.49
CA GLU A 95 -4.54 2.55 -14.24
C GLU A 95 -4.94 2.73 -12.78
N GLN A 96 -5.50 1.69 -12.15
CA GLN A 96 -5.89 1.76 -10.74
C GLN A 96 -4.69 1.97 -9.81
N ILE A 97 -3.57 1.27 -10.04
CA ILE A 97 -2.34 1.44 -9.27
C ILE A 97 -1.81 2.86 -9.41
N LEU A 98 -1.83 3.44 -10.62
CA LEU A 98 -1.39 4.82 -10.84
C LEU A 98 -2.26 5.83 -10.09
N LEU A 99 -3.59 5.64 -10.09
CA LEU A 99 -4.51 6.47 -9.32
C LEU A 99 -4.26 6.37 -7.81
N ASP A 100 -4.02 5.17 -7.30
CA ASP A 100 -3.72 4.97 -5.88
C ASP A 100 -2.36 5.59 -5.49
N ILE A 101 -1.36 5.54 -6.38
CA ILE A 101 -0.07 6.23 -6.20
C ILE A 101 -0.28 7.74 -6.12
N GLU A 102 -1.07 8.34 -7.01
CA GLU A 102 -1.39 9.76 -6.97
C GLU A 102 -2.13 10.13 -5.68
N LYS A 103 -3.11 9.32 -5.27
CA LYS A 103 -3.83 9.49 -4.00
C LYS A 103 -2.87 9.44 -2.80
N PHE A 104 -1.93 8.51 -2.80
CA PHE A 104 -0.90 8.40 -1.76
C PHE A 104 0.00 9.63 -1.74
N LYS A 105 0.54 10.07 -2.88
CA LYS A 105 1.40 11.26 -2.98
C LYS A 105 0.71 12.47 -2.35
N ASN A 106 -0.53 12.76 -2.77
CA ASN A 106 -1.31 13.89 -2.27
C ASN A 106 -1.58 13.80 -0.75
N LYS A 107 -2.11 12.67 -0.27
CA LYS A 107 -2.49 12.54 1.15
C LYS A 107 -1.30 12.44 2.10
N SER A 108 -0.17 11.88 1.64
CA SER A 108 1.02 11.73 2.47
C SER A 108 1.70 13.07 2.78
N GLU A 109 1.55 14.06 1.91
CA GLU A 109 2.01 15.44 2.16
C GLU A 109 1.15 16.14 3.21
N ASP A 110 -0.17 15.94 3.18
CA ASP A 110 -1.12 16.57 4.11
C ASP A 110 -0.91 16.12 5.57
N ILE A 111 -0.68 14.82 5.81
CA ILE A 111 -0.42 14.29 7.16
C ILE A 111 0.88 14.86 7.75
N ASN A 112 1.90 15.08 6.92
CA ASN A 112 3.18 15.64 7.36
C ASN A 112 3.18 17.18 7.43
N GLY A 113 2.23 17.83 6.77
CA GLY A 113 1.99 19.27 6.86
C GLY A 113 1.42 19.73 8.21
N LEU A 114 0.94 18.79 9.06
CA LEU A 114 0.42 19.08 10.40
C LEU A 114 1.51 19.28 11.47
N SER A 115 2.79 19.23 11.11
CA SER A 115 3.90 19.67 11.97
C SER A 115 4.43 21.04 11.52
N LYS A 116 3.70 22.11 11.86
CA LYS A 116 4.24 23.48 11.95
C LYS A 116 3.73 24.18 13.20
#